data_AF-A0A5Y4D056-F1
#
_entry.id   AF-A0A5Y4D056-F1
#
_cell.length_a   1.000
_cell.length_b   1.000
_cell.length_c   1.000
_cell.angle_alpha   90.00
_cell.angle_beta   90.00
_cell.angle_gamma   90.00
#
_symmetry.space_group_name_H-M   'P 1'
#
loop_
_entity.id
_entity.type
_entity.pdbx_description
1 polymer ?
#
loop_
_entity_poly.entity_id
_entity_poly.type
_entity_poly.pdbx_seq_one_letter_code
_entity_poly.pdbx_strand_id
1 'polypeptide(L)'
;NSHIGIFGNTGSGKSNTLAKLYQSLINRIDNIELFSSKSKFVLIDFNGEYGTLESSFPELCQSIKLSTKKDGGKIHFGEKEFWDDELLSVLFSATEKTQKPFLTHLIKSKLKYDDDLGEYLKRTIKIMFGTNPHKETVNLLKSLIPYFEEGDQQKIIDELSLFTWHSGQDKYTHPDSWLDNTTEVMQHTQATYNSNFNVTSVFDEIAIRATLQLINSVSRNYVQYDHIYPLINKIIAMSSSLAKVIEI
;
A
#
# COMPACT_ATOMS: atom_id res chain seq x y z
N ASN A 1 23.00 -14.85 -18.76
CA ASN A 1 21.57 -14.63 -19.07
C ASN A 1 21.42 -14.39 -20.56
N SER A 2 20.75 -15.31 -21.24
CA SER A 2 20.43 -15.18 -22.66
C SER A 2 19.01 -14.61 -22.77
N HIS A 3 18.83 -13.60 -23.61
CA HIS A 3 17.53 -12.96 -23.84
C HIS A 3 17.08 -13.21 -25.28
N ILE A 4 15.77 -13.40 -25.48
CA ILE A 4 15.16 -13.58 -26.80
C ILE A 4 14.11 -12.49 -26.99
N GLY A 5 14.17 -11.81 -28.14
CA GLY A 5 13.14 -10.87 -28.58
C GLY A 5 12.47 -11.36 -29.87
N ILE A 6 11.14 -11.35 -29.91
CA ILE A 6 10.35 -11.70 -31.10
C ILE A 6 9.69 -10.42 -31.61
N PHE A 7 10.13 -9.94 -32.77
CA PHE A 7 9.66 -8.70 -33.38
C PHE A 7 8.80 -8.96 -34.61
N GLY A 8 7.83 -8.09 -34.85
CA GLY A 8 6.97 -8.15 -36.03
C GLY A 8 5.74 -7.27 -35.91
N ASN A 9 5.14 -6.91 -37.04
CA ASN A 9 3.95 -6.08 -37.08
C ASN A 9 2.71 -6.83 -36.57
N THR A 10 1.59 -6.13 -36.40
CA THR A 10 0.30 -6.76 -36.09
C THR A 10 -0.04 -7.82 -37.14
N GLY A 11 -0.49 -8.99 -36.71
CA GLY A 11 -0.80 -10.11 -37.61
C GLY A 11 0.40 -10.93 -38.11
N SER A 12 1.65 -10.57 -37.78
CA SER A 12 2.84 -11.29 -38.25
C SER A 12 3.10 -12.65 -37.58
N GLY A 13 2.20 -13.11 -36.70
CA GLY A 13 2.32 -14.40 -36.02
C GLY A 13 3.23 -14.42 -34.78
N LYS A 14 3.55 -13.28 -34.15
CA LYS A 14 4.39 -13.23 -32.93
C LYS A 14 3.90 -14.19 -31.83
N SER A 15 2.61 -14.15 -31.51
CA SER A 15 2.03 -15.01 -30.47
C SER A 15 2.09 -16.49 -30.84
N ASN A 16 1.90 -16.81 -32.12
CA ASN A 16 2.05 -18.17 -32.62
C ASN A 16 3.51 -18.67 -32.50
N THR A 17 4.50 -17.81 -32.77
CA THR A 17 5.91 -18.14 -32.56
C THR A 17 6.20 -18.44 -31.09
N LEU A 18 5.71 -17.60 -30.17
CA LEU A 18 5.92 -17.80 -28.74
C LEU A 18 5.21 -19.06 -28.23
N ALA A 19 3.96 -19.30 -28.66
CA ALA A 19 3.20 -20.50 -28.32
C ALA A 19 3.93 -21.78 -28.80
N LYS A 20 4.41 -21.79 -30.05
CA LYS A 20 5.15 -22.94 -30.59
C LYS A 20 6.47 -23.18 -29.86
N LEU A 21 7.14 -22.12 -29.40
CA LEU A 21 8.36 -22.24 -28.59
C LEU A 21 8.06 -22.94 -27.25
N TYR A 22 7.06 -22.48 -26.50
CA TYR A 22 6.67 -23.12 -25.25
C TYR A 22 6.17 -24.54 -25.45
N GLN A 23 5.32 -24.79 -26.44
CA GLN A 23 4.83 -26.14 -26.75
C GLN A 23 5.97 -27.10 -27.10
N SER A 24 6.93 -26.65 -27.92
CA SER A 24 8.09 -27.47 -28.30
C SER A 24 9.03 -27.73 -27.12
N LEU A 25 9.17 -26.77 -26.21
CA LEU A 25 9.94 -26.93 -24.98
C LEU A 25 9.28 -27.96 -24.06
N ILE A 26 7.98 -27.79 -23.79
CA ILE A 26 7.23 -28.65 -22.87
C ILE A 26 7.20 -30.10 -23.39
N ASN A 27 6.99 -30.30 -24.69
CA ASN A 27 7.01 -31.62 -25.32
C ASN A 27 8.38 -32.34 -25.27
N ARG A 28 9.46 -31.64 -24.89
CA ARG A 28 10.80 -32.23 -24.72
C ARG A 28 11.12 -32.57 -23.26
N ILE A 29 10.18 -32.36 -22.34
CA ILE A 29 10.37 -32.67 -20.92
C ILE A 29 10.08 -34.16 -20.72
N ASP A 30 11.14 -34.96 -20.60
CA ASP A 30 11.02 -36.41 -20.34
C ASP A 30 10.88 -36.74 -18.84
N ASN A 31 11.33 -35.84 -17.95
CA ASN A 31 11.23 -36.00 -16.50
C ASN A 31 10.74 -34.70 -15.85
N ILE A 32 9.47 -34.69 -15.47
CA ILE A 32 8.76 -33.54 -14.89
C ILE A 32 9.37 -33.13 -13.54
N GLU A 33 9.68 -34.09 -12.67
CA GLU A 33 10.22 -33.81 -11.33
C GLU A 33 11.60 -33.14 -11.40
N LEU A 34 12.48 -33.65 -12.27
CA LEU A 34 13.79 -33.06 -12.50
C LEU A 34 13.69 -31.67 -13.15
N PHE A 35 12.73 -31.46 -14.05
CA PHE A 35 12.51 -30.18 -14.70
C PHE A 35 12.03 -29.12 -13.69
N SER A 36 10.97 -29.43 -12.93
CA SER A 36 10.35 -28.52 -11.97
C SER A 36 11.27 -28.19 -10.78
N SER A 37 12.21 -29.08 -10.42
CA SER A 37 13.21 -28.80 -9.38
C SER A 37 14.34 -27.87 -9.83
N LYS A 38 14.56 -27.73 -11.15
CA LYS A 38 15.67 -26.93 -11.70
C LYS A 38 15.23 -25.67 -12.43
N SER A 39 13.98 -25.60 -12.87
CA SER A 39 13.48 -24.53 -13.73
C SER A 39 12.12 -24.04 -13.29
N LYS A 40 11.93 -22.72 -13.29
CA LYS A 40 10.64 -22.06 -13.05
C LYS A 40 10.28 -21.20 -14.24
N PHE A 41 9.02 -21.24 -14.64
CA PHE A 41 8.50 -20.47 -15.77
C PHE A 41 7.32 -19.64 -15.30
N VAL A 42 7.29 -18.38 -15.74
CA VAL A 42 6.17 -17.47 -15.54
C VAL A 42 5.84 -16.86 -16.90
N LEU A 43 4.59 -16.98 -17.33
CA LEU A 43 4.09 -16.37 -18.54
C LEU A 43 3.07 -15.28 -18.18
N ILE A 44 3.38 -14.03 -18.52
CA ILE A 44 2.47 -12.91 -18.35
C ILE A 44 1.70 -12.72 -19.65
N ASP A 45 0.42 -13.08 -19.64
CA ASP A 45 -0.45 -13.04 -20.80
C ASP A 45 -1.49 -11.92 -20.68
N PHE A 46 -1.18 -10.77 -21.28
CA PHE A 46 -2.07 -9.61 -21.26
C PHE A 46 -3.35 -9.79 -22.09
N ASN A 47 -3.34 -10.66 -23.10
CA ASN A 47 -4.43 -10.81 -24.06
C ASN A 47 -5.23 -12.11 -23.89
N GLY A 48 -4.78 -13.02 -23.01
CA GLY A 48 -5.41 -14.32 -22.81
C GLY A 48 -5.19 -15.30 -23.97
N GLU A 49 -4.14 -15.11 -24.76
CA GLU A 49 -3.85 -15.91 -25.98
C GLU A 49 -3.26 -17.30 -25.66
N TYR A 50 -2.72 -17.51 -24.46
CA TYR A 50 -1.96 -18.72 -24.10
C TYR A 50 -2.68 -19.62 -23.09
N GLY A 51 -3.95 -19.34 -22.77
CA GLY A 51 -4.73 -20.12 -21.80
C GLY A 51 -4.89 -21.59 -22.16
N THR A 52 -4.71 -21.97 -23.43
CA THR A 52 -4.75 -23.37 -23.89
C THR A 52 -3.58 -24.22 -23.40
N LEU A 53 -2.48 -23.61 -22.94
CA LEU A 53 -1.34 -24.34 -22.38
C LEU A 53 -1.72 -25.14 -21.12
N GLU A 54 -2.55 -24.56 -20.25
CA GLU A 54 -3.04 -25.25 -19.04
C GLU A 54 -3.86 -26.49 -19.41
N SER A 55 -4.77 -26.38 -20.39
CA SER A 55 -5.56 -27.53 -20.86
C SER A 55 -4.72 -28.56 -21.62
N SER A 56 -3.66 -28.13 -22.31
CA SER A 56 -2.78 -29.03 -23.07
C SER A 56 -1.77 -29.75 -22.19
N PHE A 57 -1.37 -29.14 -21.08
CA PHE A 57 -0.33 -29.63 -20.17
C PHE A 57 -0.74 -29.46 -18.70
N PRO A 58 -1.83 -30.10 -18.25
CA PRO A 58 -2.42 -29.87 -16.92
C PRO A 58 -1.52 -30.27 -15.75
N GLU A 59 -0.54 -31.15 -15.99
CA GLU A 59 0.44 -31.58 -14.96
C GLU A 59 1.62 -30.60 -14.81
N LEU A 60 1.77 -29.65 -15.73
CA LEU A 60 2.92 -28.74 -15.81
C LEU A 60 2.54 -27.26 -15.78
N CYS A 61 1.30 -26.93 -16.16
CA CYS A 61 0.85 -25.57 -16.32
C CYS A 61 -0.38 -25.31 -15.44
N GLN A 62 -0.34 -24.19 -14.73
CA GLN A 62 -1.47 -23.64 -13.99
C GLN A 62 -1.63 -22.17 -14.38
N SER A 63 -2.86 -21.73 -14.59
CA SER A 63 -3.17 -20.33 -14.89
C SER A 63 -3.85 -19.63 -13.72
N ILE A 64 -3.49 -18.36 -13.50
CA ILE A 64 -4.15 -17.48 -12.52
C ILE A 64 -4.76 -16.33 -13.30
N LYS A 65 -6.08 -16.25 -13.31
CA LYS A 65 -6.84 -15.19 -14.02
C LYS A 65 -7.18 -14.07 -13.06
N LEU A 66 -6.42 -13.00 -13.12
CA LEU A 66 -6.60 -11.83 -12.26
C LEU A 66 -7.77 -10.95 -12.76
N SER A 67 -8.58 -10.42 -11.86
CA SER A 67 -9.61 -9.43 -12.19
C SER A 67 -9.86 -8.44 -11.07
N THR A 68 -9.98 -7.16 -11.41
CA THR A 68 -10.37 -6.10 -10.47
C THR A 68 -11.87 -5.77 -10.54
N LYS A 69 -12.60 -6.35 -11.50
CA LYS A 69 -14.04 -6.10 -11.74
C LYS A 69 -14.94 -7.20 -11.18
N LYS A 70 -14.49 -8.44 -11.25
CA LYS A 70 -15.17 -9.64 -10.74
C LYS A 70 -14.22 -10.42 -9.87
N ASP A 71 -14.75 -11.34 -9.08
CA ASP A 71 -13.92 -12.27 -8.32
C ASP A 71 -13.10 -13.16 -9.28
N GLY A 72 -11.88 -13.48 -8.89
CA GLY A 72 -10.89 -14.12 -9.77
C GLY A 72 -9.73 -14.73 -8.98
N GLY A 73 -8.72 -15.20 -9.72
CA GLY A 73 -7.49 -15.68 -9.10
C GLY A 73 -6.72 -14.53 -8.43
N LYS A 74 -5.89 -14.87 -7.45
CA LYS A 74 -5.02 -13.94 -6.74
C LYS A 74 -3.56 -14.35 -6.85
N ILE A 75 -2.68 -13.37 -6.77
CA ILE A 75 -1.25 -13.56 -6.57
C ILE A 75 -1.01 -13.62 -5.06
N HIS A 76 -0.32 -14.65 -4.60
CA HIS A 76 0.05 -14.81 -3.20
C HIS A 76 1.45 -14.24 -2.95
N PHE A 77 1.58 -13.40 -1.93
CA PHE A 77 2.86 -12.89 -1.44
C PHE A 77 3.06 -13.33 0.01
N GLY A 78 4.29 -13.63 0.41
CA GLY A 78 4.56 -13.69 1.86
C GLY A 78 4.51 -12.29 2.48
N GLU A 79 4.17 -12.19 3.77
CA GLU A 79 4.15 -10.91 4.51
C GLU A 79 5.45 -10.10 4.30
N LYS A 80 6.62 -10.74 4.41
CA LYS A 80 7.92 -10.09 4.19
C LYS A 80 8.15 -9.65 2.73
N GLU A 81 7.57 -10.37 1.77
CA GLU A 81 7.70 -10.04 0.35
C GLU A 81 6.79 -8.86 0.00
N PHE A 82 5.62 -8.75 0.63
CA PHE A 82 4.73 -7.62 0.45
C PHE A 82 5.33 -6.31 1.00
N TRP A 83 5.90 -6.36 2.21
CA TRP A 83 6.54 -5.21 2.86
C TRP A 83 7.96 -4.94 2.33
N ASP A 84 8.10 -4.88 1.01
CA ASP A 84 9.31 -4.51 0.28
C ASP A 84 9.13 -3.15 -0.41
N ASP A 85 10.11 -2.25 -0.31
CA ASP A 85 9.94 -0.90 -0.83
C ASP A 85 9.91 -0.84 -2.35
N GLU A 86 10.53 -1.79 -3.06
CA GLU A 86 10.46 -1.86 -4.51
C GLU A 86 9.09 -2.35 -4.98
N LEU A 87 8.56 -3.41 -4.35
CA LEU A 87 7.22 -3.90 -4.66
C LEU A 87 6.16 -2.82 -4.39
N LEU A 88 6.17 -2.20 -3.20
CA LEU A 88 5.22 -1.14 -2.87
C LEU A 88 5.38 0.09 -3.79
N SER A 89 6.60 0.41 -4.20
CA SER A 89 6.84 1.49 -5.16
C SER A 89 6.22 1.20 -6.52
N VAL A 90 6.30 -0.05 -7.01
CA VAL A 90 5.65 -0.46 -8.25
C VAL A 90 4.13 -0.45 -8.10
N LEU A 91 3.61 -1.08 -7.03
CA LEU A 91 2.17 -1.19 -6.78
C LEU A 91 1.49 0.19 -6.71
N PHE A 92 2.13 1.17 -6.07
CA PHE A 92 1.55 2.51 -5.92
C PHE A 92 2.16 3.55 -6.85
N SER A 93 2.95 3.14 -7.85
CA SER A 93 3.60 4.03 -8.82
C SER A 93 4.31 5.20 -8.14
N ALA A 94 5.15 4.89 -7.15
CA ALA A 94 5.89 5.86 -6.36
C ALA A 94 7.01 6.52 -7.18
N THR A 95 7.21 7.83 -7.00
CA THR A 95 8.36 8.54 -7.58
C THR A 95 9.68 8.18 -6.88
N GLU A 96 10.71 7.98 -7.68
CA GLU A 96 12.05 7.56 -7.20
C GLU A 96 12.66 8.52 -6.17
N LYS A 97 12.53 9.84 -6.38
CA LYS A 97 13.28 10.83 -5.58
C LYS A 97 12.71 11.07 -4.18
N THR A 98 11.39 10.99 -4.00
CA THR A 98 10.73 11.42 -2.75
C THR A 98 9.83 10.36 -2.17
N GLN A 99 9.08 9.63 -2.99
CA GLN A 99 8.07 8.67 -2.54
C GLN A 99 8.67 7.30 -2.23
N LYS A 100 9.63 6.79 -3.03
CA LYS A 100 10.35 5.55 -2.70
C LYS A 100 11.10 5.66 -1.35
N PRO A 101 11.90 6.72 -1.08
CA PRO A 101 12.53 6.91 0.24
C PRO A 101 11.53 6.97 1.41
N PHE A 102 10.34 7.55 1.17
CA PHE A 102 9.27 7.57 2.17
C PHE A 102 8.75 6.16 2.47
N LEU A 103 8.51 5.33 1.45
CA LEU A 103 8.11 3.92 1.62
C LEU A 103 9.20 3.10 2.33
N THR A 104 10.48 3.29 1.97
CA THR A 104 11.59 2.65 2.68
C THR A 104 11.58 3.00 4.17
N HIS A 105 11.29 4.26 4.53
CA HIS A 105 11.20 4.68 5.93
C HIS A 105 9.95 4.13 6.63
N LEU A 106 8.81 4.05 5.94
CA LEU A 106 7.58 3.44 6.44
C LEU A 106 7.81 1.97 6.82
N ILE A 107 8.47 1.19 5.97
CA ILE A 107 8.77 -0.22 6.24
C ILE A 107 9.71 -0.34 7.45
N LYS A 108 10.75 0.49 7.51
CA LYS A 108 11.64 0.54 8.68
C LYS A 108 10.89 0.93 9.96
N SER A 109 9.90 1.81 9.87
CA SER A 109 9.11 2.21 11.03
C SER A 109 8.14 1.11 11.47
N LYS A 110 7.56 0.35 10.53
CA LYS A 110 6.81 -0.89 10.84
C LYS A 110 7.66 -1.84 11.68
N LEU A 111 8.81 -2.26 11.15
CA LEU A 111 9.72 -3.22 11.80
C LEU A 111 10.24 -2.75 13.17
N LYS A 112 10.30 -1.43 13.40
CA LYS A 112 10.80 -0.87 14.66
C LYS A 112 9.73 -0.79 15.75
N TYR A 113 8.47 -0.59 15.37
CA TYR A 113 7.36 -0.34 16.28
C TYR A 113 6.29 -1.42 16.13
N ASP A 114 6.74 -2.64 15.84
CA ASP A 114 5.93 -3.78 15.38
C ASP A 114 4.57 -3.88 16.08
N ASP A 115 3.55 -3.98 15.23
CA ASP A 115 2.14 -4.31 15.46
C ASP A 115 1.20 -3.31 16.14
N ASP A 116 1.67 -2.41 17.01
CA ASP A 116 0.72 -1.52 17.69
C ASP A 116 0.47 -0.21 16.92
N LEU A 117 -0.52 -0.24 16.02
CA LEU A 117 -1.02 0.95 15.34
C LEU A 117 -1.61 1.98 16.32
N GLY A 118 -2.15 1.55 17.46
CA GLY A 118 -2.65 2.43 18.51
C GLY A 118 -1.52 3.21 19.15
N GLU A 119 -0.40 2.57 19.52
CA GLU A 119 0.78 3.27 20.01
C GLU A 119 1.39 4.18 18.93
N TYR A 120 1.33 3.77 17.66
CA TYR A 120 1.76 4.63 16.56
C TYR A 120 0.87 5.89 16.45
N LEU A 121 -0.44 5.75 16.56
CA LEU A 121 -1.38 6.87 16.58
C LEU A 121 -1.11 7.80 17.77
N LYS A 122 -0.99 7.25 18.98
CA LYS A 122 -0.69 8.00 20.21
C LYS A 122 0.59 8.83 20.08
N ARG A 123 1.65 8.23 19.54
CA ARG A 123 2.89 8.95 19.26
C ARG A 123 2.70 10.03 18.19
N THR A 124 1.92 9.76 17.16
CA THR A 124 1.64 10.71 16.07
C THR A 124 0.91 11.94 16.60
N ILE A 125 -0.12 11.75 17.43
CA ILE A 125 -0.86 12.84 18.09
C ILE A 125 0.10 13.70 18.94
N LYS A 126 0.98 13.09 19.74
CA LYS A 126 1.97 13.83 20.54
C LYS A 126 2.94 14.67 19.69
N ILE A 127 3.30 14.19 18.50
CA ILE A 127 4.28 14.87 17.63
C ILE A 127 3.63 16.00 16.84
N MET A 128 2.41 15.80 16.32
CA MET A 128 1.83 16.73 15.35
C MET A 128 1.40 18.08 15.94
N PHE A 129 1.17 18.13 17.24
CA PHE A 129 0.93 19.37 17.99
C PHE A 129 2.18 19.87 18.73
N GLY A 130 3.36 19.33 18.40
CA GLY A 130 4.64 19.73 18.98
C GLY A 130 5.18 21.03 18.39
N THR A 131 6.51 21.15 18.33
CA THR A 131 7.20 22.40 17.95
C THR A 131 6.98 22.85 16.50
N ASN A 132 6.63 21.93 15.60
CA ASN A 132 6.36 22.24 14.19
C ASN A 132 4.99 21.66 13.79
N PRO A 133 3.89 22.28 14.21
CA PRO A 133 2.56 21.86 13.76
C PRO A 133 2.39 22.20 12.26
N HIS A 134 1.60 21.40 11.56
CA HIS A 134 1.34 21.56 10.13
C HIS A 134 -0.17 21.54 9.87
N LYS A 135 -0.67 22.48 9.06
CA LYS A 135 -2.12 22.71 8.82
C LYS A 135 -2.86 21.53 8.20
N GLU A 136 -2.13 20.60 7.59
CA GLU A 136 -2.68 19.41 6.93
C GLU A 136 -2.93 18.27 7.91
N THR A 137 -2.27 18.27 9.08
CA THR A 137 -2.16 17.08 9.94
C THR A 137 -3.48 16.64 10.57
N VAL A 138 -4.34 17.56 11.01
CA VAL A 138 -5.69 17.21 11.51
C VAL A 138 -6.57 16.66 10.38
N ASN A 139 -6.43 17.17 9.15
CA ASN A 139 -7.18 16.63 8.01
C ASN A 139 -6.69 15.24 7.61
N LEU A 140 -5.38 14.99 7.72
CA LEU A 140 -4.83 13.64 7.57
C LEU A 140 -5.36 12.69 8.64
N LEU A 141 -5.44 13.10 9.91
CA LEU A 141 -6.11 12.30 10.94
C LEU A 141 -7.59 12.02 10.62
N LYS A 142 -8.34 13.03 10.13
CA LYS A 142 -9.73 12.83 9.70
C LYS A 142 -9.84 11.81 8.57
N SER A 143 -8.87 11.75 7.66
CA SER A 143 -8.86 10.74 6.59
C SER A 143 -8.75 9.30 7.12
N LEU A 144 -8.33 9.12 8.38
CA LEU A 144 -8.27 7.82 9.03
C LEU A 144 -9.59 7.36 9.66
N ILE A 145 -10.60 8.23 9.76
CA ILE A 145 -11.91 7.91 10.37
C ILE A 145 -12.50 6.56 9.88
N PRO A 146 -12.51 6.24 8.57
CA PRO A 146 -13.06 4.97 8.08
C PRO A 146 -12.36 3.72 8.60
N TYR A 147 -11.14 3.85 9.11
CA TYR A 147 -10.34 2.73 9.62
C TYR A 147 -10.49 2.54 11.14
N PHE A 148 -11.21 3.41 11.85
CA PHE A 148 -11.52 3.21 13.27
C PHE A 148 -12.76 2.35 13.46
N GLU A 149 -12.88 1.74 14.64
CA GLU A 149 -14.09 1.05 15.08
C GLU A 149 -15.34 1.92 14.88
N GLU A 150 -16.41 1.36 14.28
CA GLU A 150 -17.63 2.10 13.93
C GLU A 150 -18.22 2.89 15.12
N GLY A 151 -18.14 2.31 16.33
CA GLY A 151 -18.63 2.92 17.56
C GLY A 151 -17.87 4.17 18.03
N ASP A 152 -16.67 4.43 17.50
CA ASP A 152 -15.85 5.58 17.84
C ASP A 152 -15.78 6.64 16.73
N GLN A 153 -16.16 6.31 15.49
CA GLN A 153 -16.05 7.21 14.34
C GLN A 153 -16.74 8.56 14.56
N GLN A 154 -17.99 8.56 15.06
CA GLN A 154 -18.72 9.82 15.30
C GLN A 154 -18.05 10.67 16.38
N LYS A 155 -17.54 10.05 17.45
CA LYS A 155 -16.84 10.78 18.53
C LYS A 155 -15.55 11.42 18.01
N ILE A 156 -14.82 10.70 17.16
CA ILE A 156 -13.60 11.21 16.51
C ILE A 156 -13.94 12.36 15.55
N ILE A 157 -15.02 12.25 14.78
CA ILE A 157 -15.51 13.34 13.91
C ILE A 157 -15.78 14.59 14.74
N ASP A 158 -16.57 14.45 15.80
CA ASP A 158 -16.98 15.56 16.66
C ASP A 158 -15.74 16.20 17.31
N GLU A 159 -14.84 15.39 17.89
CA GLU A 159 -13.59 15.84 18.51
C GLU A 159 -12.69 16.60 17.52
N LEU A 160 -12.37 16.01 16.37
CA LEU A 160 -11.45 16.61 15.40
C LEU A 160 -12.07 17.80 14.65
N SER A 161 -13.40 17.97 14.67
CA SER A 161 -14.09 19.11 14.05
C SER A 161 -13.82 20.43 14.76
N LEU A 162 -13.49 20.38 16.06
CA LEU A 162 -13.27 21.57 16.90
C LEU A 162 -11.90 22.21 16.65
N PHE A 163 -10.94 21.47 16.10
CA PHE A 163 -9.61 21.98 15.81
C PHE A 163 -9.62 22.90 14.60
N THR A 164 -9.14 24.14 14.79
CA THR A 164 -9.05 25.16 13.74
C THR A 164 -7.61 25.61 13.54
N TRP A 165 -7.18 25.81 12.29
CA TRP A 165 -5.84 26.33 12.00
C TRP A 165 -5.79 27.86 12.12
N HIS A 166 -4.87 28.36 12.94
CA HIS A 166 -4.61 29.79 13.09
C HIS A 166 -3.35 30.19 12.30
N SER A 167 -3.54 30.65 11.07
CA SER A 167 -2.46 30.99 10.13
C SER A 167 -1.49 32.07 10.62
N GLY A 168 -1.93 33.00 11.47
CA GLY A 168 -1.05 34.03 12.01
C GLY A 168 -0.04 33.54 13.06
N GLN A 169 -0.23 32.34 13.60
CA GLN A 169 0.61 31.75 14.66
C GLN A 169 1.15 30.37 14.24
N ASP A 170 0.84 29.95 13.01
CA ASP A 170 1.10 28.62 12.48
C ASP A 170 0.85 27.51 13.51
N LYS A 171 -0.34 27.50 14.12
CA LYS A 171 -0.74 26.46 15.09
C LYS A 171 -2.23 26.14 15.02
N TYR A 172 -2.61 25.00 15.59
CA TYR A 172 -4.02 24.70 15.84
C TYR A 172 -4.53 25.38 17.11
N THR A 173 -5.82 25.70 17.13
CA THR A 173 -6.56 26.15 18.30
C THR A 173 -7.81 25.28 18.52
N HIS A 174 -8.30 25.25 19.75
CA HIS A 174 -9.55 24.63 20.15
C HIS A 174 -10.47 25.70 20.77
N PRO A 175 -11.82 25.60 20.67
CA PRO A 175 -12.72 26.60 21.26
C PRO A 175 -12.47 26.84 22.75
N ASP A 176 -12.11 25.77 23.46
CA ASP A 176 -11.88 25.79 24.91
C ASP A 176 -10.39 25.91 25.31
N SER A 177 -9.46 25.97 24.36
CA SER A 177 -8.01 25.94 24.68
C SER A 177 -7.11 26.50 23.56
N TRP A 178 -6.02 27.14 23.98
CA TRP A 178 -4.97 27.65 23.08
C TRP A 178 -3.94 26.59 22.65
N LEU A 179 -4.05 25.37 23.19
CA LEU A 179 -3.23 24.20 22.84
C LEU A 179 -1.72 24.50 22.97
N ASP A 180 -1.32 25.21 24.03
CA ASP A 180 0.05 25.70 24.20
C ASP A 180 1.01 24.62 24.74
N ASN A 181 0.48 23.50 25.23
CA ASN A 181 1.26 22.38 25.71
C ASN A 181 0.61 21.02 25.38
N THR A 182 1.40 19.95 25.49
CA THR A 182 0.96 18.59 25.20
C THR A 182 -0.21 18.14 26.08
N THR A 183 -0.30 18.61 27.33
CA THR A 183 -1.39 18.20 28.23
C THR A 183 -2.75 18.72 27.74
N GLU A 184 -2.82 19.98 27.29
CA GLU A 184 -4.04 20.56 26.72
C GLU A 184 -4.47 19.82 25.45
N VAL A 185 -3.53 19.54 24.54
CA VAL A 185 -3.79 18.76 23.32
C VAL A 185 -4.35 17.38 23.67
N MET A 186 -3.75 16.71 24.66
CA MET A 186 -4.18 15.40 25.11
C MET A 186 -5.58 15.40 25.75
N GLN A 187 -5.99 16.50 26.39
CA GLN A 187 -7.35 16.66 26.91
C GLN A 187 -8.40 16.76 25.80
N HIS A 188 -8.03 17.33 24.65
CA HIS A 188 -8.92 17.53 23.51
C HIS A 188 -8.77 16.47 22.40
N THR A 189 -7.99 15.42 22.62
CA THR A 189 -7.80 14.31 21.66
C THR A 189 -8.10 12.94 22.29
N GLN A 190 -8.80 12.89 23.42
CA GLN A 190 -9.01 11.66 24.19
C GLN A 190 -9.75 10.57 23.41
N ALA A 191 -10.76 10.92 22.62
CA ALA A 191 -11.50 9.95 21.82
C ALA A 191 -10.61 9.33 20.75
N THR A 192 -9.91 10.16 19.97
CA THR A 192 -8.98 9.70 18.92
C THR A 192 -7.76 8.99 19.51
N TYR A 193 -7.25 9.44 20.65
CA TYR A 193 -6.04 8.88 21.27
C TYR A 193 -6.27 7.49 21.87
N ASN A 194 -7.50 7.21 22.33
CA ASN A 194 -7.86 5.94 22.97
C ASN A 194 -8.61 4.98 22.06
N SER A 195 -8.95 5.38 20.83
CA SER A 195 -9.60 4.51 19.85
C SER A 195 -8.62 3.51 19.24
N ASN A 196 -9.18 2.43 18.70
CA ASN A 196 -8.44 1.41 17.99
C ASN A 196 -8.85 1.40 16.51
N PHE A 197 -7.91 0.99 15.66
CA PHE A 197 -8.20 0.75 14.25
C PHE A 197 -8.84 -0.63 14.07
N ASN A 198 -9.86 -0.70 13.21
CA ASN A 198 -10.43 -1.93 12.69
C ASN A 198 -9.71 -2.28 11.37
N VAL A 199 -8.60 -3.00 11.47
CA VAL A 199 -7.78 -3.39 10.31
C VAL A 199 -8.29 -4.71 9.73
N THR A 200 -8.87 -4.66 8.53
CA THR A 200 -9.45 -5.86 7.89
C THR A 200 -8.54 -6.48 6.84
N SER A 201 -7.55 -5.72 6.38
CA SER A 201 -6.57 -6.17 5.38
C SER A 201 -5.23 -5.46 5.54
N VAL A 202 -4.19 -6.04 4.94
CA VAL A 202 -2.87 -5.40 4.80
C VAL A 202 -2.94 -4.05 4.07
N PHE A 203 -3.94 -3.88 3.20
CA PHE A 203 -4.14 -2.64 2.45
C PHE A 203 -4.69 -1.53 3.34
N ASP A 204 -5.50 -1.88 4.35
CA ASP A 204 -5.88 -0.94 5.41
C ASP A 204 -4.65 -0.58 6.25
N GLU A 205 -3.86 -1.58 6.64
CA GLU A 205 -2.65 -1.35 7.45
C GLU A 205 -1.67 -0.38 6.76
N ILE A 206 -1.37 -0.59 5.47
CA ILE A 206 -0.47 0.32 4.75
C ILE A 206 -1.07 1.72 4.57
N ALA A 207 -2.38 1.84 4.36
CA ALA A 207 -3.04 3.15 4.28
C ALA A 207 -2.94 3.92 5.61
N ILE A 208 -3.20 3.23 6.73
CA ILE A 208 -3.08 3.80 8.07
C ILE A 208 -1.64 4.20 8.35
N ARG A 209 -0.68 3.27 8.19
CA ARG A 209 0.74 3.51 8.45
C ARG A 209 1.31 4.63 7.59
N ALA A 210 0.94 4.68 6.30
CA ALA A 210 1.40 5.73 5.39
C ALA A 210 0.89 7.11 5.80
N THR A 211 -0.38 7.20 6.21
CA THR A 211 -0.97 8.46 6.67
C THR A 211 -0.33 8.95 7.97
N LEU A 212 -0.19 8.07 8.97
CA LEU A 212 0.51 8.38 10.22
C LEU A 212 1.98 8.75 9.98
N GLN A 213 2.65 8.06 9.05
CA GLN A 213 4.02 8.37 8.67
C GLN A 213 4.13 9.73 7.99
N LEU A 214 3.16 10.11 7.14
CA LEU A 214 3.14 11.43 6.53
C LEU A 214 3.03 12.51 7.61
N ILE A 215 2.09 12.38 8.55
CA ILE A 215 1.92 13.32 9.67
C ILE A 215 3.25 13.47 10.43
N ASN A 216 3.85 12.37 10.85
CA ASN A 216 5.12 12.41 11.59
C ASN A 216 6.27 13.02 10.80
N SER A 217 6.34 12.75 9.49
CA SER A 217 7.41 13.25 8.64
C SER A 217 7.28 14.75 8.37
N VAL A 218 6.06 15.27 8.19
CA VAL A 218 5.86 16.73 8.03
C VAL A 218 6.09 17.45 9.36
N SER A 219 5.59 16.93 10.48
CA SER A 219 5.80 17.52 11.81
C SER A 219 7.25 17.50 12.29
N ARG A 220 8.13 16.76 11.60
CA ARG A 220 9.59 16.77 11.81
C ARG A 220 10.35 17.48 10.69
N ASN A 221 9.65 18.08 9.73
CA ASN A 221 10.21 18.74 8.54
C ASN A 221 11.12 17.81 7.71
N TYR A 222 10.88 16.50 7.73
CA TYR A 222 11.63 15.52 6.95
C TYR A 222 11.17 15.42 5.50
N VAL A 223 9.90 15.74 5.24
CA VAL A 223 9.31 15.72 3.90
C VAL A 223 8.44 16.94 3.68
N GLN A 224 8.20 17.28 2.42
CA GLN A 224 7.20 18.25 2.01
C GLN A 224 5.88 17.53 1.76
N TYR A 225 4.78 18.04 2.33
CA TYR A 225 3.45 17.44 2.21
C TYR A 225 3.07 17.18 0.74
N ASP A 226 3.22 18.18 -0.13
CA ASP A 226 2.82 18.12 -1.55
C ASP A 226 3.56 17.04 -2.36
N HIS A 227 4.75 16.62 -1.91
CA HIS A 227 5.51 15.59 -2.59
C HIS A 227 5.07 14.17 -2.24
N ILE A 228 4.49 13.98 -1.05
CA ILE A 228 4.13 12.67 -0.49
C ILE A 228 2.63 12.43 -0.52
N TYR A 229 1.81 13.46 -0.29
CA TYR A 229 0.35 13.32 -0.30
C TYR A 229 -0.22 12.63 -1.56
N PRO A 230 0.32 12.85 -2.79
CA PRO A 230 -0.10 12.09 -3.96
C PRO A 230 0.10 10.57 -3.84
N LEU A 231 1.15 10.12 -3.14
CA LEU A 231 1.36 8.68 -2.87
C LEU A 231 0.28 8.14 -1.92
N ILE A 232 -0.07 8.88 -0.87
CA ILE A 232 -1.12 8.47 0.07
C ILE A 232 -2.46 8.27 -0.67
N ASN A 233 -2.83 9.21 -1.54
CA ASN A 233 -4.03 9.08 -2.35
C ASN A 233 -4.00 7.86 -3.28
N LYS A 234 -2.84 7.54 -3.89
CA LYS A 234 -2.69 6.32 -4.71
C LYS A 234 -2.84 5.07 -3.86
N ILE A 235 -2.25 5.01 -2.67
CA ILE A 235 -2.39 3.88 -1.74
C ILE A 235 -3.87 3.61 -1.46
N ILE A 236 -4.60 4.63 -1.02
CA ILE A 236 -6.03 4.51 -0.69
C ILE A 236 -6.86 4.12 -1.93
N ALA A 237 -6.64 4.80 -3.07
CA ALA A 237 -7.41 4.55 -4.28
C ALA A 237 -7.18 3.14 -4.87
N MET A 238 -5.95 2.63 -4.79
CA MET A 238 -5.58 1.34 -5.39
C MET A 238 -5.86 0.14 -4.47
N SER A 239 -5.95 0.35 -3.15
CA SER A 239 -6.15 -0.70 -2.15
C SER A 239 -7.30 -1.66 -2.48
N SER A 240 -8.49 -1.13 -2.78
CA SER A 240 -9.67 -1.97 -3.10
C SER A 240 -9.50 -2.81 -4.37
N SER A 241 -8.71 -2.34 -5.34
CA SER A 241 -8.46 -3.07 -6.59
C SER A 241 -7.36 -4.11 -6.39
N LEU A 242 -6.31 -3.77 -5.64
CA LEU A 242 -5.22 -4.69 -5.33
C LEU A 242 -5.69 -5.83 -4.43
N ALA A 243 -6.55 -5.58 -3.45
CA ALA A 243 -7.14 -6.61 -2.57
C ALA A 243 -7.93 -7.70 -3.31
N LYS A 244 -8.39 -7.42 -4.54
CA LYS A 244 -9.08 -8.40 -5.39
C LYS A 244 -8.13 -9.34 -6.13
N VAL A 245 -6.87 -8.94 -6.30
CA VAL A 245 -5.88 -9.66 -7.13
C VAL A 245 -4.63 -10.07 -6.36
N ILE A 246 -4.48 -9.62 -5.12
CA ILE A 246 -3.37 -9.92 -4.23
C ILE A 246 -3.92 -10.50 -2.92
N GLU A 247 -3.25 -11.54 -2.43
CA GLU A 247 -3.45 -12.13 -1.12
C GLU A 247 -2.09 -12.29 -0.44
N ILE A 248 -2.08 -12.17 0.89
CA ILE A 248 -0.90 -12.30 1.73
C ILE A 248 -1.11 -13.43 2.72
#